data_AF-A0A4Q2UCZ0-F1
#
_entry.id   AF-A0A4Q2UCZ0-F1
#
_cell.length_a   1.000
_cell.length_b   1.000
_cell.length_c   1.000
_cell.angle_alpha   90.00
_cell.angle_beta   90.00
_cell.angle_gamma   90.00
#
_symmetry.space_group_name_H-M   'P 1'
#
loop_
_entity.id
_entity.type
_entity.pdbx_description
1 polymer ?
#
loop_
_entity_poly.entity_id
_entity_poly.type
_entity_poly.pdbx_seq_one_letter_code
_entity_poly.pdbx_strand_id
1 'polypeptide(L)'
;MCTLFSISSKEIWFVGPSIQQRQIEISPTTLTEKRAGCLIKIAADWPAFRQAATLRSTLCRSRLIVLFDSSQLSHEELIEIRIMREKHSWFAPIVYFDQPDLGKVIHAFNADLAGYCASADTIVDLMTMVQAVNGGKLSYTKGFCDLLRKYGFPVVENSQIKN
;
A
#
# COMPACT_ATOMS: atom_id res chain seq x y z
N MET A 1 -30.49 -10.12 -5.01
CA MET A 1 -30.04 -9.62 -3.68
C MET A 1 -28.53 -9.68 -3.64
N CYS A 2 -27.82 -8.56 -3.79
CA CYS A 2 -26.39 -8.47 -3.53
C CYS A 2 -26.19 -7.98 -2.10
N THR A 3 -25.74 -8.84 -1.21
CA THR A 3 -25.21 -8.42 0.09
C THR A 3 -23.93 -7.62 -0.15
N LEU A 4 -23.97 -6.32 0.13
CA LEU A 4 -22.79 -5.46 0.23
C LEU A 4 -21.93 -5.97 1.38
N PHE A 5 -20.99 -6.87 1.10
CA PHE A 5 -19.88 -7.12 2.01
C PHE A 5 -19.02 -5.85 2.03
N SER A 6 -19.25 -4.98 3.01
CA SER A 6 -18.31 -3.92 3.35
C SER A 6 -17.04 -4.59 3.87
N ILE A 7 -16.10 -4.88 2.95
CA ILE A 7 -14.73 -5.22 3.28
C ILE A 7 -14.10 -3.92 3.79
N SER A 8 -14.25 -3.64 5.08
CA SER A 8 -13.48 -2.60 5.74
C SER A 8 -12.24 -3.25 6.31
N SER A 9 -11.06 -2.84 5.85
CA SER A 9 -9.81 -3.13 6.56
C SER A 9 -9.93 -2.76 8.03
N LYS A 10 -9.78 -3.75 8.90
CA LYS A 10 -9.71 -3.56 10.36
C LYS A 10 -8.31 -3.18 10.80
N GLU A 11 -7.30 -3.45 9.98
CA GLU A 11 -5.90 -3.20 10.29
C GLU A 11 -5.15 -2.65 9.09
N ILE A 12 -4.26 -1.68 9.35
CA ILE A 12 -3.27 -1.17 8.41
C ILE A 12 -1.89 -1.40 9.03
N TRP A 13 -1.00 -2.04 8.27
CA TRP A 13 0.36 -2.32 8.72
C TRP A 13 1.36 -1.38 8.07
N PHE A 14 2.31 -0.93 8.87
CA PHE A 14 3.45 -0.11 8.45
C PHE A 14 4.71 -0.95 8.64
N VAL A 15 5.42 -1.21 7.54
CA VAL A 15 6.60 -2.07 7.51
C VAL A 15 7.79 -1.25 7.04
N GLY A 16 8.77 -1.05 7.92
CA GLY A 16 9.97 -0.25 7.66
C GLY A 16 9.95 1.17 8.24
N PRO A 17 11.13 1.76 8.48
CA PRO A 17 11.31 2.93 9.33
C PRO A 17 10.71 4.22 8.74
N SER A 18 10.83 4.45 7.44
CA SER A 18 10.40 5.73 6.84
C SER A 18 8.88 5.88 6.85
N ILE A 19 8.17 4.78 6.55
CA ILE A 19 6.71 4.78 6.56
C ILE A 19 6.15 4.74 7.99
N GLN A 20 6.87 4.15 8.95
CA GLN A 20 6.53 4.20 10.37
C GLN A 20 6.58 5.63 10.93
N GLN A 21 7.52 6.46 10.51
CA GLN A 21 7.55 7.87 10.95
C GLN A 21 6.28 8.63 10.51
N ARG A 22 5.73 8.28 9.34
CA ARG A 22 4.46 8.83 8.83
C ARG A 22 3.22 8.29 9.55
N GLN A 23 3.34 7.31 10.45
CA GLN A 23 2.19 6.83 11.24
C GLN A 23 1.58 7.94 12.09
N ILE A 24 2.40 8.81 12.67
CA ILE A 24 1.93 9.87 13.58
C ILE A 24 0.97 10.82 12.85
N GLU A 25 1.23 11.02 11.55
CA GLU A 25 0.44 11.85 10.65
C GLU A 25 -0.86 11.17 10.20
N ILE A 26 -0.84 9.85 10.08
CA ILE A 26 -1.99 9.00 9.77
C ILE A 26 -2.69 8.64 11.08
N SER A 27 -3.22 9.64 11.77
CA SER A 27 -3.96 9.39 13.01
C SER A 27 -5.26 8.60 12.70
N PRO A 28 -5.66 7.66 13.58
CA PRO A 28 -7.00 7.07 13.54
C PRO A 28 -8.12 8.12 13.53
N THR A 29 -7.88 9.32 14.07
CA THR A 29 -8.83 10.45 14.03
C THR A 29 -9.03 11.07 12.65
N THR A 30 -8.06 11.00 11.75
CA THR A 30 -8.20 11.48 10.35
C THR A 30 -8.93 10.45 9.47
N LEU A 31 -8.95 9.18 9.90
CA LEU A 31 -9.78 8.11 9.33
C LEU A 31 -11.25 8.18 9.80
N THR A 32 -11.55 9.02 10.79
CA THR A 32 -12.90 9.15 11.36
C THR A 32 -13.62 10.39 10.89
N GLU A 33 -14.37 10.23 9.80
CA GLU A 33 -15.79 10.63 9.83
C GLU A 33 -16.74 9.46 9.55
N LYS A 34 -16.24 8.25 9.20
CA LYS A 34 -17.11 7.09 8.93
C LYS A 34 -16.68 5.73 9.50
N ARG A 35 -15.49 5.55 10.07
CA ARG A 35 -15.01 4.22 10.51
C ARG A 35 -14.21 4.26 11.81
N ALA A 36 -14.92 4.20 12.94
CA ALA A 36 -14.31 3.79 14.20
C ALA A 36 -13.82 2.33 14.07
N GLY A 37 -12.54 2.06 14.36
CA GLY A 37 -12.03 0.69 14.54
C GLY A 37 -10.93 0.19 13.60
N CYS A 38 -10.25 1.05 12.83
CA CYS A 38 -9.04 0.64 12.11
C CYS A 38 -7.80 0.70 13.04
N LEU A 39 -7.17 -0.45 13.29
CA LEU A 39 -5.95 -0.54 14.09
C LEU A 39 -4.72 -0.31 13.22
N ILE A 40 -3.83 0.57 13.68
CA ILE A 40 -2.51 0.71 13.06
C ILE A 40 -1.54 -0.26 13.74
N LYS A 41 -0.80 -1.00 12.92
CA LYS A 41 0.20 -1.98 13.35
C LYS A 41 1.53 -1.68 12.70
N ILE A 42 2.59 -2.07 13.37
CA ILE A 42 3.96 -1.81 12.96
C ILE A 42 4.72 -3.14 12.92
N ALA A 43 5.53 -3.33 11.89
CA ALA A 43 6.58 -4.34 11.86
C ALA A 43 7.89 -3.70 11.36
N ALA A 44 9.01 -4.18 11.88
CA ALA A 44 10.33 -3.68 11.48
C ALA A 44 10.60 -3.96 10.00
N ASP A 45 10.33 -5.20 9.57
CA ASP A 45 10.63 -5.72 8.25
C ASP A 45 9.59 -6.75 7.80
N TRP A 46 9.78 -7.28 6.58
CA TRP A 46 8.91 -8.30 6.00
C TRP A 46 8.88 -9.62 6.80
N PRO A 47 10.01 -10.22 7.23
CA PRO A 47 10.00 -11.39 8.10
C PRO A 47 9.18 -11.21 9.38
N ALA A 48 9.36 -10.09 10.09
CA ALA A 48 8.63 -9.78 11.31
C ALA A 48 7.12 -9.62 11.03
N PHE A 49 6.76 -8.94 9.94
CA PHE A 49 5.36 -8.85 9.50
C PHE A 49 4.76 -10.24 9.24
N ARG A 50 5.43 -11.10 8.46
CA ARG A 50 4.92 -12.45 8.14
C ARG A 50 4.69 -13.29 9.39
N GLN A 51 5.63 -13.24 10.33
CA GLN A 51 5.52 -13.98 11.58
C GLN A 51 4.31 -13.49 12.40
N ALA A 52 4.10 -12.18 12.48
CA ALA A 52 2.96 -11.61 13.21
C ALA A 52 1.61 -11.87 12.50
N ALA A 53 1.59 -11.84 11.16
CA ALA A 53 0.38 -12.02 10.36
C ALA A 53 -0.10 -13.48 10.33
N THR A 54 0.83 -14.45 10.26
CA THR A 54 0.51 -15.90 10.22
C THR A 54 -0.16 -16.38 11.51
N LEU A 55 0.23 -15.81 12.67
CA LEU A 55 -0.39 -16.08 13.97
C LEU A 55 -1.87 -15.63 14.06
N ARG A 56 -2.36 -14.83 13.12
CA ARG A 56 -3.72 -14.26 13.11
C ARG A 56 -4.63 -14.81 12.00
N SER A 57 -4.18 -15.85 11.29
CA SER A 57 -4.74 -16.33 10.02
C SER A 57 -6.17 -16.91 10.07
N THR A 58 -6.88 -16.92 11.19
CA THR A 58 -8.12 -17.70 11.32
C THR A 58 -9.42 -16.97 10.98
N LEU A 59 -9.46 -15.64 10.76
CA LEU A 59 -10.73 -14.91 10.53
C LEU A 59 -10.64 -13.69 9.57
N CYS A 60 -10.16 -13.85 8.33
CA CYS A 60 -10.13 -12.74 7.38
C CYS A 60 -11.48 -12.53 6.64
N ARG A 61 -12.36 -11.71 7.22
CA ARG A 61 -13.47 -11.04 6.49
C ARG A 61 -13.10 -9.64 5.96
N SER A 62 -11.86 -9.20 6.17
CA SER A 62 -11.38 -7.86 5.86
C SER A 62 -10.10 -7.89 5.05
N ARG A 63 -9.92 -6.90 4.16
CA ARG A 63 -8.68 -6.69 3.41
C ARG A 63 -7.56 -6.25 4.36
N LEU A 64 -6.38 -6.83 4.24
CA LEU A 64 -5.18 -6.45 4.98
C LEU A 64 -4.36 -5.49 4.13
N ILE A 65 -4.31 -4.23 4.53
CA ILE A 65 -3.51 -3.21 3.84
C ILE A 65 -2.16 -3.14 4.54
N VAL A 66 -1.09 -3.21 3.75
CA VAL A 66 0.28 -3.17 4.27
C VAL A 66 1.08 -2.18 3.45
N LEU A 67 1.65 -1.18 4.11
CA LEU A 67 2.52 -0.18 3.51
C LEU A 67 3.97 -0.58 3.81
N PHE A 68 4.71 -0.88 2.75
CA PHE A 68 6.11 -1.27 2.82
C PHE A 68 7.02 -0.10 2.43
N ASP A 69 8.02 0.17 3.25
CA ASP A 69 9.15 1.00 2.88
C ASP A 69 10.02 0.27 1.85
N SER A 70 10.07 0.80 0.63
CA SER A 70 10.89 0.25 -0.45
C SER A 70 12.38 0.17 -0.11
N SER A 71 12.88 1.01 0.81
CA SER A 71 14.30 0.97 1.21
C SER A 71 14.66 -0.34 1.91
N GLN A 72 13.71 -0.94 2.62
CA GLN A 72 13.89 -2.19 3.38
C GLN A 72 13.64 -3.44 2.55
N LEU A 73 12.97 -3.31 1.41
CA LEU A 73 12.65 -4.46 0.57
C LEU A 73 13.83 -4.88 -0.30
N SER A 74 14.21 -6.15 -0.19
CA SER A 74 15.06 -6.84 -1.17
C SER A 74 14.25 -7.23 -2.42
N HIS A 75 14.95 -7.63 -3.48
CA HIS A 75 14.31 -8.12 -4.70
C HIS A 75 13.53 -9.43 -4.44
N GLU A 76 14.11 -10.33 -3.65
CA GLU A 76 13.49 -11.59 -3.24
C GLU A 76 12.21 -11.33 -2.43
N GLU A 77 12.23 -10.35 -1.53
CA GLU A 77 11.06 -10.00 -0.72
C GLU A 77 9.92 -9.42 -1.57
N LEU A 78 10.24 -8.62 -2.60
CA LEU A 78 9.23 -8.15 -3.57
C LEU A 78 8.55 -9.32 -4.30
N ILE A 79 9.32 -10.36 -4.67
CA ILE A 79 8.79 -11.57 -5.29
C ILE A 79 7.88 -12.32 -4.29
N GLU A 80 8.30 -12.47 -3.04
CA GLU A 80 7.48 -13.13 -2.02
C GLU A 80 6.16 -12.38 -1.73
N ILE A 81 6.21 -11.05 -1.65
CA ILE A 81 5.04 -10.19 -1.47
C ILE A 81 4.08 -10.35 -2.65
N ARG A 82 4.59 -10.39 -3.88
CA ARG A 82 3.78 -10.67 -5.08
C ARG A 82 3.09 -12.04 -4.98
N ILE A 83 3.85 -13.09 -4.67
CA ILE A 83 3.31 -14.45 -4.53
C ILE A 83 2.22 -14.48 -3.46
N MET A 84 2.40 -13.75 -2.34
CA MET A 84 1.38 -13.65 -1.30
C MET A 84 0.10 -12.97 -1.81
N ARG A 85 0.21 -11.88 -2.58
CA ARG A 85 -0.94 -11.18 -3.19
C ARG A 85 -1.69 -12.07 -4.18
N GLU A 86 -0.96 -12.80 -5.02
CA GLU A 86 -1.55 -13.74 -5.98
C GLU A 86 -2.31 -14.87 -5.29
N LYS A 87 -1.81 -15.37 -4.15
CA LYS A 87 -2.47 -16.42 -3.35
C LYS A 87 -3.61 -15.91 -2.48
N HIS A 88 -3.61 -14.61 -2.14
CA HIS A 88 -4.51 -14.04 -1.15
C HIS A 88 -5.08 -12.71 -1.61
N SER A 89 -6.30 -12.73 -2.15
CA SER A 89 -7.01 -11.53 -2.62
C SER A 89 -7.32 -10.50 -1.52
N TRP A 90 -7.27 -10.91 -0.26
CA TRP A 90 -7.39 -10.03 0.89
C TRP A 90 -6.10 -9.27 1.21
N PHE A 91 -4.94 -9.71 0.73
CA PHE A 91 -3.66 -9.05 0.97
C PHE A 91 -3.44 -7.93 -0.06
N ALA A 92 -3.32 -6.69 0.42
CA ALA A 92 -3.23 -5.50 -0.40
C ALA A 92 -1.95 -4.69 -0.07
N PRO A 93 -0.81 -5.08 -0.66
CA PRO A 93 0.47 -4.42 -0.43
C PRO A 93 0.55 -3.08 -1.18
N ILE A 94 1.03 -2.06 -0.49
CA ILE A 94 1.35 -0.73 -1.01
C ILE A 94 2.84 -0.50 -0.78
N VAL A 95 3.56 0.02 -1.77
CA VAL A 95 4.98 0.35 -1.64
C VAL A 95 5.17 1.86 -1.55
N TYR A 96 5.89 2.29 -0.51
CA TYR A 96 6.30 3.67 -0.27
C TYR A 96 7.76 3.88 -0.66
N PHE A 97 8.01 4.84 -1.55
CA PHE A 97 9.33 5.24 -2.00
C PHE A 97 9.81 6.49 -1.28
N ASP A 98 10.59 6.32 -0.22
CA ASP A 98 11.17 7.44 0.52
C ASP A 98 12.29 8.12 -0.26
N GLN A 99 13.29 7.31 -0.64
CA GLN A 99 14.39 7.67 -1.53
C GLN A 99 14.28 6.80 -2.78
N PRO A 100 13.77 7.34 -3.87
CA PRO A 100 13.46 6.51 -5.02
C PRO A 100 14.74 6.12 -5.79
N ASP A 101 14.92 4.82 -5.92
CA ASP A 101 15.92 4.16 -6.77
C ASP A 101 15.22 3.59 -8.00
N LEU A 102 15.71 3.91 -9.20
CA LEU A 102 15.09 3.49 -10.46
C LEU A 102 14.97 1.96 -10.58
N GLY A 103 16.01 1.22 -10.18
CA GLY A 103 16.00 -0.24 -10.19
C GLY A 103 14.90 -0.79 -9.28
N LYS A 104 14.80 -0.27 -8.05
CA LYS A 104 13.72 -0.65 -7.12
C LYS A 104 12.33 -0.32 -7.65
N VAL A 105 12.17 0.83 -8.29
CA VAL A 105 10.90 1.23 -8.91
C VAL A 105 10.49 0.23 -10.00
N ILE A 106 11.41 -0.14 -10.89
CA ILE A 106 11.14 -1.12 -11.96
C ILE A 106 10.74 -2.48 -11.37
N HIS A 107 11.50 -2.98 -10.39
CA HIS A 107 11.23 -4.29 -9.78
C HIS A 107 9.89 -4.31 -9.02
N ALA A 108 9.59 -3.26 -8.26
CA ALA A 108 8.33 -3.15 -7.55
C ALA A 108 7.14 -2.98 -8.49
N PHE A 109 7.29 -2.27 -9.60
CA PHE A 109 6.22 -2.11 -10.60
C PHE A 109 5.88 -3.45 -11.28
N ASN A 110 6.90 -4.25 -11.63
CA ASN A 110 6.72 -5.60 -12.17
C ASN A 110 6.10 -6.59 -11.17
N ALA A 111 6.04 -6.24 -9.89
CA ALA A 111 5.40 -7.05 -8.88
C ALA A 111 3.86 -6.91 -8.87
N ASP A 112 3.29 -5.99 -9.67
CA ASP A 112 1.86 -5.67 -9.74
C ASP A 112 1.25 -5.61 -8.33
N LEU A 113 1.60 -4.61 -7.54
CA LEU A 113 1.13 -4.48 -6.16
C LEU A 113 -0.16 -3.66 -6.11
N ALA A 114 -0.79 -3.57 -4.94
CA ALA A 114 -2.08 -2.88 -4.82
C ALA A 114 -1.95 -1.35 -4.91
N GLY A 115 -0.80 -0.79 -4.55
CA GLY A 115 -0.55 0.63 -4.77
C GLY A 115 0.90 1.06 -4.57
N TYR A 116 1.19 2.29 -5.00
CA TYR A 116 2.53 2.85 -5.00
C TYR A 116 2.49 4.35 -4.69
N CYS A 117 3.22 4.75 -3.65
CA CYS A 117 3.36 6.13 -3.19
C CYS A 117 4.82 6.52 -2.99
N ALA A 118 5.10 7.82 -2.91
CA ALA A 118 6.44 8.39 -2.77
C ALA A 118 6.49 9.44 -1.65
N SER A 119 7.70 9.80 -1.22
CA SER A 119 7.92 10.81 -0.18
C SER A 119 7.36 12.20 -0.51
N ALA A 120 7.20 12.52 -1.79
CA ALA A 120 6.58 13.77 -2.24
C ALA A 120 5.06 13.84 -1.98
N ASP A 121 4.42 12.71 -1.67
CA ASP A 121 2.98 12.67 -1.42
C ASP A 121 2.60 13.31 -0.09
N THR A 122 1.48 14.02 -0.12
CA THR A 122 0.85 14.52 1.09
C THR A 122 0.17 13.38 1.85
N ILE A 123 -0.11 13.60 3.14
CA ILE A 123 -0.90 12.67 3.94
C ILE A 123 -2.27 12.41 3.30
N VAL A 124 -2.90 13.45 2.73
CA VAL A 124 -4.22 13.34 2.08
C VAL A 124 -4.16 12.37 0.89
N ASP A 125 -3.10 12.44 0.09
CA ASP A 125 -2.90 11.52 -1.04
C ASP A 125 -2.73 10.08 -0.56
N LEU A 126 -1.94 9.89 0.49
CA LEU A 126 -1.71 8.57 1.10
C LEU A 126 -3.01 7.98 1.68
N MET A 127 -3.82 8.79 2.35
CA MET A 127 -5.12 8.38 2.87
C MET A 127 -6.11 8.03 1.76
N THR A 128 -6.14 8.83 0.69
CA THR A 128 -6.97 8.58 -0.48
C THR A 128 -6.59 7.25 -1.15
N MET A 129 -5.28 6.99 -1.29
CA MET A 129 -4.77 5.72 -1.79
C MET A 129 -5.21 4.54 -0.90
N VAL A 130 -5.00 4.63 0.41
CA VAL A 130 -5.41 3.58 1.35
C VAL A 130 -6.90 3.29 1.22
N GLN A 131 -7.74 4.32 1.08
CA GLN A 131 -9.19 4.16 0.88
C GLN A 131 -9.51 3.46 -0.47
N ALA A 132 -8.84 3.86 -1.55
CA ALA A 132 -9.02 3.23 -2.86
C ALA A 132 -8.62 1.75 -2.84
N VAL A 133 -7.47 1.44 -2.23
CA VAL A 133 -6.96 0.07 -2.07
C VAL A 133 -7.87 -0.76 -1.17
N ASN A 134 -8.41 -0.18 -0.09
CA ASN A 134 -9.42 -0.81 0.75
C ASN A 134 -10.68 -1.20 -0.06
N GLY A 135 -11.10 -0.31 -0.95
CA GLY A 135 -12.19 -0.53 -1.91
C GLY A 135 -11.88 -1.51 -3.05
N GLY A 136 -10.68 -2.08 -3.08
CA GLY A 136 -10.26 -3.05 -4.09
C GLY A 136 -9.73 -2.48 -5.39
N LYS A 137 -9.38 -1.19 -5.42
CA LYS A 137 -8.79 -0.54 -6.58
C LYS A 137 -7.27 -0.51 -6.48
N LEU A 138 -6.60 -0.65 -7.62
CA LEU A 138 -5.19 -0.26 -7.72
C LEU A 138 -5.10 1.26 -7.64
N SER A 139 -4.07 1.77 -6.97
CA SER A 139 -3.91 3.20 -6.78
C SER A 139 -2.44 3.62 -6.87
N TYR A 140 -2.20 4.68 -7.63
CA TYR A 140 -0.90 5.33 -7.77
C TYR A 140 -1.10 6.78 -7.36
N THR A 141 -0.34 7.27 -6.39
CA THR A 141 -0.44 8.68 -6.00
C THR A 141 0.21 9.58 -7.04
N LYS A 142 -0.12 10.87 -6.99
CA LYS A 142 0.48 11.88 -7.85
C LYS A 142 1.99 11.95 -7.71
N GLY A 143 2.54 11.93 -6.49
CA GLY A 143 3.97 11.99 -6.26
C GLY A 143 4.71 10.79 -6.85
N PHE A 144 4.11 9.60 -6.82
CA PHE A 144 4.67 8.43 -7.50
C PHE A 144 4.60 8.56 -9.04
N CYS A 145 3.49 9.06 -9.59
CA CYS A 145 3.38 9.33 -11.02
C CYS A 145 4.41 10.37 -11.50
N ASP A 146 4.63 11.43 -10.72
CA ASP A 146 5.64 12.45 -11.01
C ASP A 146 7.06 11.87 -10.94
N LEU A 147 7.30 10.93 -10.02
CA LEU A 147 8.55 10.18 -9.97
C LEU A 147 8.77 9.34 -11.25
N LEU A 148 7.75 8.61 -11.71
CA LEU A 148 7.82 7.84 -12.95
C LEU A 148 8.14 8.73 -14.16
N ARG A 149 7.51 9.92 -14.26
CA ARG A 149 7.80 10.90 -15.31
C ARG A 149 9.25 11.39 -15.27
N LYS A 150 9.81 11.63 -14.06
CA LYS A 150 11.22 12.02 -13.89
C LYS A 150 12.18 10.96 -14.41
N TYR A 151 11.81 9.68 -14.32
CA TYR A 151 12.58 8.57 -14.89
C TYR A 151 12.29 8.30 -16.37
N GLY A 152 11.44 9.10 -17.02
CA GLY A 152 11.11 8.97 -18.43
C GLY A 152 10.04 7.93 -18.74
N PHE A 153 9.34 7.37 -17.74
CA PHE A 153 8.20 6.49 -18.00
C PHE A 153 7.00 7.31 -18.51
N PRO A 154 6.30 6.82 -19.55
CA PRO A 154 5.08 7.46 -20.03
C PRO A 154 3.96 7.28 -19.01
N VAL A 155 3.39 8.38 -18.53
CA VAL A 155 2.22 8.38 -17.65
C VAL A 155 1.09 9.12 -18.37
N VAL A 156 0.09 8.37 -18.82
CA VAL A 156 -1.10 8.92 -19.48
C VAL A 156 -2.11 9.32 -18.41
N GLU A 157 -2.45 10.60 -18.34
CA GLU A 157 -3.56 11.05 -17.50
C GLU A 157 -4.88 10.73 -18.21
N ASN A 158 -5.85 10.16 -17.50
CA ASN A 158 -7.17 9.78 -18.07
C ASN A 158 -7.93 10.95 -18.71
N SER A 159 -7.52 12.21 -18.46
CA SER A 159 -8.01 13.41 -19.13
C SER A 159 -7.62 13.52 -20.61
N GLN A 160 -6.63 12.74 -21.07
CA GLN A 160 -6.13 12.74 -22.45
C GLN A 160 -6.62 11.55 -23.28
N ILE A 161 -7.36 10.60 -22.69
CA ILE A 161 -8.06 9.55 -23.44
C ILE A 161 -9.37 10.16 -23.96
N LYS A 162 -9.27 11.09 -24.90
CA LYS A 162 -10.40 11.48 -25.75
C LYS A 162 -10.41 10.51 -26.94
N ASN A 163 -11.48 9.72 -27.03
CA ASN A 163 -11.89 9.07 -28.28
C ASN A 163 -12.13 10.13 -29.36
#